data_AF-A0A6G4XEI9-F1
#
_entry.id   AF-A0A6G4XEI9-F1
#
_cell.length_a   1.000
_cell.length_b   1.000
_cell.length_c   1.000
_cell.angle_alpha   90.00
_cell.angle_beta   90.00
_cell.angle_gamma   90.00
#
_symmetry.space_group_name_H-M   'P 1'
#
loop_
_entity.id
_entity.type
_entity.pdbx_description
1 polymer ?
#
loop_
_entity_poly.entity_id
_entity_poly.type
_entity_poly.pdbx_seq_one_letter_code
_entity_poly.pdbx_strand_id
1 'polypeptide(L)'
;MIPATEAYTARYKVETDQRTHYETRPIVAWDDAGYALVADTKKGRLVRANKDSNFAGLQLEEDAPVIAALPGGGWTALFTGDAATTNTEPVLAWHVFASGFMKPVVMERGGAPEDPTEIENFVRLIAPGEEAGHD
;
A
#
# COMPACT_ATOMS: atom_id res chain seq x y z
N MET A 1 -5.74 -0.59 -20.18
CA MET A 1 -4.87 -0.83 -19.02
C MET A 1 -5.33 0.06 -17.89
N ILE A 2 -5.53 -0.49 -16.70
CA ILE A 2 -5.95 0.24 -15.50
C ILE A 2 -4.78 0.17 -14.49
N PRO A 3 -4.21 1.29 -14.03
CA PRO A 3 -3.19 1.26 -12.98
C PRO A 3 -3.70 0.55 -11.73
N ALA A 4 -2.84 -0.22 -11.04
CA ALA A 4 -3.21 -0.78 -9.75
C ALA A 4 -3.29 0.36 -8.71
N THR A 5 -4.47 0.61 -8.18
CA THR A 5 -4.73 1.64 -7.15
C THR A 5 -4.62 1.09 -5.73
N GLU A 6 -4.86 -0.21 -5.57
CA GLU A 6 -4.67 -0.95 -4.32
C GLU A 6 -3.36 -1.75 -4.40
N ALA A 7 -2.69 -1.90 -3.26
CA ALA A 7 -1.44 -2.63 -3.15
C ALA A 7 -1.69 -4.15 -3.22
N TYR A 8 -1.89 -4.68 -4.42
CA TYR A 8 -1.94 -6.13 -4.65
C TYR A 8 -0.55 -6.67 -4.96
N THR A 9 -0.27 -7.89 -4.48
CA THR A 9 0.87 -8.69 -4.91
C THR A 9 0.43 -9.97 -5.58
N ALA A 10 1.18 -10.36 -6.63
CA ALA A 10 1.14 -11.72 -7.15
C ALA A 10 2.06 -12.61 -6.32
N ARG A 11 1.54 -13.75 -5.87
CA ARG A 11 2.32 -14.77 -5.17
C ARG A 11 2.77 -15.86 -6.13
N TYR A 12 4.01 -16.31 -5.98
CA TYR A 12 4.58 -17.42 -6.74
C TYR A 12 5.10 -18.46 -5.76
N LYS A 13 4.63 -19.70 -5.88
CA LYS A 13 5.05 -20.81 -5.05
C LYS A 13 6.47 -21.22 -5.43
N VAL A 14 7.37 -21.27 -4.46
CA VAL A 14 8.72 -21.79 -4.62
C VAL A 14 8.88 -22.99 -3.72
N GLU A 15 9.00 -24.16 -4.34
CA GLU A 15 9.29 -25.42 -3.66
C GLU A 15 10.80 -25.66 -3.64
N THR A 16 11.35 -25.86 -2.45
CA THR A 16 12.69 -26.43 -2.27
C THR A 16 12.57 -27.76 -1.55
N ASP A 17 13.62 -28.58 -1.59
CA ASP A 17 13.66 -29.93 -0.98
C ASP A 17 13.27 -29.95 0.51
N GLN A 18 13.29 -28.80 1.19
CA GLN A 18 13.07 -28.70 2.63
C GLN A 18 11.85 -27.85 3.00
N ARG A 19 11.39 -26.90 2.16
CA ARG A 19 10.26 -26.00 2.47
C ARG A 19 9.56 -25.46 1.22
N THR A 20 8.26 -25.22 1.34
CA THR A 20 7.53 -24.33 0.43
C THR A 20 7.59 -22.90 0.98
N HIS A 21 8.00 -21.94 0.16
CA HIS A 21 7.82 -20.52 0.44
C HIS A 21 7.17 -19.82 -0.75
N TYR A 22 6.82 -18.54 -0.57
CA TYR A 22 6.23 -17.74 -1.63
C TYR A 22 7.12 -16.53 -1.91
N GLU A 23 7.41 -16.31 -3.19
CA GLU A 23 7.93 -15.03 -3.67
C GLU A 23 6.76 -14.14 -4.07
N THR A 24 6.86 -12.84 -3.81
CA THR A 24 5.84 -11.86 -4.19
C THR A 24 6.38 -10.90 -5.23
N ARG A 25 5.49 -10.42 -6.11
CA ARG A 25 5.78 -9.30 -7.02
C ARG A 25 4.61 -8.32 -7.01
N PRO A 26 4.86 -7.01 -6.96
CA PRO A 26 3.79 -6.02 -6.95
C PRO A 26 3.02 -6.06 -8.27
N ILE A 27 1.69 -6.00 -8.17
CA ILE A 27 0.84 -5.74 -9.32
C ILE A 27 0.95 -4.27 -9.67
N VAL A 28 1.31 -3.97 -10.91
CA VAL A 28 1.50 -2.59 -11.37
C VAL A 28 0.31 -2.06 -12.16
N ALA A 29 -0.47 -2.96 -12.76
CA ALA A 29 -1.64 -2.62 -13.56
C ALA A 29 -2.54 -3.84 -13.77
N TRP A 30 -3.70 -3.59 -14.37
CA TRP A 30 -4.63 -4.58 -14.90
C TRP A 30 -4.76 -4.38 -16.41
N ASP A 31 -4.82 -5.48 -17.16
CA ASP A 31 -5.14 -5.41 -18.58
C ASP A 31 -6.66 -5.28 -18.83
N ASP A 32 -7.05 -5.05 -20.07
CA ASP A 32 -8.45 -4.81 -20.44
C ASP A 32 -9.35 -6.05 -20.27
N ALA A 33 -8.75 -7.22 -20.06
CA ALA A 33 -9.45 -8.46 -19.76
C ALA A 33 -9.50 -8.76 -18.24
N GLY A 34 -9.01 -7.83 -17.40
CA GLY A 34 -9.02 -7.96 -15.94
C GLY A 34 -7.88 -8.81 -15.37
N TYR A 35 -6.82 -9.10 -16.14
CA TYR A 35 -5.66 -9.82 -15.60
C TYR A 35 -4.67 -8.87 -14.94
N ALA A 36 -4.21 -9.26 -13.75
CA ALA A 36 -3.15 -8.57 -13.04
C ALA A 36 -1.81 -8.65 -13.80
N LEU A 37 -1.13 -7.51 -13.91
CA LEU A 37 0.14 -7.35 -14.60
C LEU A 37 1.27 -7.10 -13.60
N VAL A 38 2.39 -7.78 -13.79
CA VAL A 38 3.66 -7.58 -13.07
C VAL A 38 4.75 -7.14 -14.04
N ALA A 39 5.76 -6.46 -13.54
CA ALA A 39 6.93 -6.08 -14.33
C ALA A 39 7.87 -7.30 -14.55
N ASP A 40 8.15 -7.63 -15.81
CA ASP A 40 9.29 -8.47 -16.20
C ASP A 40 10.51 -7.56 -16.37
N THR A 41 11.29 -7.41 -15.30
CA THR A 41 12.46 -6.50 -15.26
C THR A 41 13.58 -6.92 -16.21
N LYS A 42 13.64 -8.21 -16.59
CA LYS A 42 14.64 -8.70 -17.55
C LYS A 42 14.29 -8.32 -18.98
N LYS A 43 13.00 -8.27 -19.31
CA LYS A 43 12.52 -7.96 -20.67
C LYS A 43 11.97 -6.54 -20.81
N GLY A 44 11.91 -5.76 -19.73
CA GLY A 44 11.43 -4.38 -19.73
C GLY A 44 9.97 -4.24 -20.17
N ARG A 45 9.10 -5.18 -19.78
CA ARG A 45 7.69 -5.17 -20.19
C ARG A 45 6.75 -5.67 -19.10
N LEU A 46 5.47 -5.34 -19.21
CA LEU A 46 4.43 -5.91 -18.37
C LEU A 46 4.04 -7.30 -18.88
N VAL A 47 3.86 -8.24 -17.94
CA VAL A 47 3.38 -9.59 -18.22
C VAL A 47 2.26 -9.95 -17.25
N ARG A 48 1.31 -10.76 -17.70
CA ARG A 48 0.27 -11.28 -16.81
C ARG A 48 0.88 -12.13 -15.70
N ALA A 49 0.47 -11.89 -14.46
CA ALA A 49 0.95 -12.62 -13.29
C ALA A 49 0.71 -14.12 -13.40
N ASN A 50 -0.47 -14.51 -13.90
CA ASN A 50 -0.87 -15.91 -14.07
C ASN A 50 -0.18 -16.65 -15.23
N LYS A 51 0.77 -16.00 -15.92
CA LYS A 51 1.53 -16.65 -17.01
C LYS A 51 2.65 -17.55 -16.48
N ASP A 52 3.12 -17.29 -15.26
CA ASP A 52 4.10 -18.14 -14.60
C ASP A 52 3.40 -19.39 -14.03
N SER A 53 3.97 -20.58 -14.25
CA SER A 53 3.41 -21.85 -13.75
C SER A 53 3.36 -21.90 -12.23
N ASN A 54 4.20 -21.11 -11.56
CA ASN A 54 4.28 -21.08 -10.11
C ASN A 54 3.27 -20.09 -9.49
N PHE A 55 2.45 -19.41 -10.28
CA PHE A 55 1.47 -18.45 -9.78
C PHE A 55 0.49 -19.10 -8.79
N ALA A 56 0.43 -18.57 -7.58
CA ALA A 56 -0.34 -19.10 -6.46
C ALA A 56 -1.55 -18.23 -6.07
N GLY A 57 -1.76 -17.10 -6.75
CA GLY A 57 -2.87 -16.18 -6.50
C GLY A 57 -2.42 -14.75 -6.26
N LEU A 58 -3.42 -13.89 -6.05
CA LEU A 58 -3.23 -12.51 -5.64
C LEU A 58 -3.42 -12.41 -4.12
N GLN A 59 -2.75 -11.45 -3.50
CA GLN A 59 -2.89 -11.12 -2.08
C GLN A 59 -2.90 -9.61 -1.94
N LEU A 60 -3.81 -9.07 -1.12
CA LEU A 60 -3.73 -7.68 -0.69
C LEU A 60 -2.50 -7.54 0.20
N GLU A 61 -1.66 -6.52 0.00
CA GLU A 61 -0.47 -6.32 0.84
C GLU A 61 -0.82 -6.14 2.33
N GLU A 62 -2.05 -5.74 2.63
CA GLU A 62 -2.61 -5.62 3.98
C GLU A 62 -2.84 -6.96 4.68
N ASP A 63 -2.95 -8.06 3.92
CA ASP A 63 -3.03 -9.42 4.47
C ASP A 63 -1.67 -9.91 4.99
N ALA A 64 -0.58 -9.19 4.72
CA ALA A 64 0.71 -9.51 5.29
C ALA A 64 0.71 -9.17 6.80
N PRO A 65 1.40 -9.94 7.65
CA PRO A 65 1.51 -9.57 9.06
C PRO A 65 2.30 -8.26 9.21
N VAL A 66 1.87 -7.41 10.14
CA VAL A 66 2.67 -6.27 10.61
C VAL A 66 3.89 -6.80 11.35
N ILE A 67 5.09 -6.41 10.91
CA ILE A 67 6.37 -6.88 11.46
C ILE A 67 7.11 -5.81 12.26
N ALA A 68 6.74 -4.54 12.09
CA ALA A 68 7.29 -3.42 12.85
C ALA A 68 6.34 -2.22 12.84
N ALA A 69 6.57 -1.30 13.77
CA ALA A 69 6.00 0.04 13.75
C ALA A 69 7.15 1.06 13.80
N LEU A 70 7.23 1.95 12.81
CA LEU A 70 8.18 3.06 12.81
C LEU A 70 7.51 4.32 13.36
N PRO A 71 8.21 5.21 14.07
CA PRO A 71 7.65 6.49 14.49
C PRO A 71 7.20 7.32 13.30
N GLY A 72 6.10 8.07 13.43
CA GLY A 72 5.56 8.88 12.35
C GLY A 72 6.50 9.97 11.84
N GLY A 73 7.45 10.41 12.66
CA GLY A 73 8.61 11.18 12.20
C GLY A 73 8.30 12.60 11.71
N GLY A 74 7.20 13.20 12.19
CA GLY A 74 6.77 14.55 11.80
C GLY A 74 5.89 14.61 10.56
N TRP A 75 5.53 13.45 9.98
CA TRP A 75 4.52 13.38 8.93
C TRP A 75 3.14 13.74 9.48
N THR A 76 2.30 14.32 8.62
CA THR A 76 0.96 14.77 8.97
C THR A 76 -0.03 14.34 7.89
N ALA A 77 -1.23 13.91 8.26
CA ALA A 77 -2.34 13.66 7.35
C ALA A 77 -3.21 14.91 7.25
N LEU A 78 -3.59 15.29 6.02
CA LEU A 78 -4.48 16.40 5.73
C LEU A 78 -5.86 15.87 5.36
N PHE A 79 -6.88 16.47 5.96
CA PHE A 79 -8.28 16.16 5.74
C PHE A 79 -9.06 17.40 5.34
N THR A 80 -10.11 17.22 4.54
CA THR A 80 -11.13 18.24 4.32
C THR A 80 -12.06 18.29 5.53
N GLY A 81 -12.21 19.48 6.12
CA GLY A 81 -13.17 19.76 7.19
C GLY A 81 -14.47 20.34 6.68
N ASP A 82 -15.38 20.66 7.61
CA ASP A 82 -16.64 21.31 7.28
C ASP A 82 -16.41 22.71 6.68
N ALA A 83 -17.33 23.15 5.81
CA ALA A 83 -17.34 24.51 5.24
C ALA A 83 -16.01 24.96 4.59
N ALA A 84 -15.39 24.07 3.80
CA ALA A 84 -14.13 24.32 3.07
C ALA A 84 -12.91 24.60 3.98
N THR A 85 -12.97 24.19 5.24
CA THR A 85 -11.78 24.17 6.10
C THR A 85 -10.94 22.93 5.84
N THR A 86 -9.69 22.94 6.28
CA THR A 86 -8.83 21.76 6.34
C THR A 86 -8.40 21.52 7.77
N ASN A 87 -8.22 20.24 8.13
CA ASN A 87 -7.69 19.83 9.42
C ASN A 87 -6.51 18.91 9.19
N THR A 88 -5.56 18.93 10.12
CA THR A 88 -4.38 18.09 10.08
C THR A 88 -4.28 17.22 11.32
N GLU A 89 -3.86 15.97 11.14
CA GLU A 89 -3.56 15.05 12.23
C GLU A 89 -2.15 14.50 12.11
N PRO A 90 -1.38 14.42 13.20
CA PRO A 90 -0.04 13.86 13.15
C PRO A 90 -0.11 12.36 12.84
N VAL A 91 0.73 11.91 11.90
CA VAL A 91 1.00 10.48 11.77
C VAL A 91 1.78 10.07 13.01
N LEU A 92 1.25 9.13 13.78
CA LEU A 92 1.85 8.65 15.01
C LEU A 92 2.88 7.56 14.74
N ALA A 93 2.56 6.67 13.80
CA ALA A 93 3.40 5.56 13.42
C ALA A 93 3.19 5.16 11.96
N TRP A 94 4.09 4.33 11.46
CA TRP A 94 3.95 3.60 10.22
C TRP A 94 3.95 2.11 10.52
N HIS A 95 2.85 1.43 10.21
CA HIS A 95 2.84 -0.03 10.24
C HIS A 95 3.65 -0.55 9.06
N VAL A 96 4.70 -1.31 9.34
CA VAL A 96 5.53 -1.98 8.34
C VAL A 96 5.06 -3.41 8.21
N PHE A 97 4.59 -3.76 7.02
CA PHE A 97 4.11 -5.09 6.69
C PHE A 97 5.26 -5.98 6.24
N ALA A 98 5.14 -7.30 6.40
CA ALA A 98 6.16 -8.25 5.94
C ALA A 98 6.44 -8.17 4.43
N SER A 99 5.51 -7.61 3.65
CA SER A 99 5.65 -7.31 2.23
C SER A 99 6.62 -6.16 1.93
N GLY A 100 6.97 -5.35 2.94
CA GLY A 100 7.67 -4.07 2.76
C GLY A 100 6.73 -2.88 2.56
N PHE A 101 5.42 -3.11 2.48
CA PHE A 101 4.42 -2.03 2.46
C PHE A 101 4.38 -1.28 3.79
N MET A 102 4.01 -0.01 3.74
CA MET A 102 3.88 0.82 4.92
C MET A 102 2.57 1.58 4.91
N LYS A 103 1.81 1.48 6.01
CA LYS A 103 0.58 2.27 6.23
C LYS A 103 0.81 3.33 7.30
N PRO A 104 0.41 4.59 7.05
CA PRO A 104 0.38 5.61 8.10
C PRO A 104 -0.68 5.24 9.14
N VAL A 105 -0.45 5.65 10.38
CA VAL A 105 -1.41 5.50 11.48
C VAL A 105 -1.63 6.86 12.12
N VAL A 106 -2.86 7.34 12.10
CA VAL A 106 -3.32 8.51 12.86
C VAL A 106 -4.15 8.06 14.05
N MET A 107 -4.54 8.99 14.93
CA MET A 107 -5.45 8.71 16.03
C MET A 107 -6.76 9.42 15.78
N GLU A 108 -7.79 8.63 15.50
CA GLU A 108 -9.15 9.10 15.33
C GLU A 108 -9.64 9.75 16.63
N ARG A 109 -10.63 10.64 16.52
CA ARG A 109 -11.13 11.44 17.65
C ARG A 109 -11.74 10.58 18.78
N GLY A 110 -12.11 9.34 18.50
CA GLY A 110 -12.55 8.30 19.45
C GLY A 110 -11.41 7.49 20.08
N GLY A 111 -10.16 7.75 19.72
CA GLY A 111 -8.96 7.16 20.34
C GLY A 111 -8.51 5.82 19.74
N ALA A 112 -9.10 5.38 18.62
CA ALA A 112 -8.64 4.22 17.89
C ALA A 112 -7.56 4.61 16.85
N PRO A 113 -6.51 3.79 16.65
CA PRO A 113 -5.60 3.98 15.53
C PRO A 113 -6.31 3.65 14.21
N GLU A 114 -6.13 4.49 13.20
CA GLU A 114 -6.73 4.33 11.87
C GLU A 114 -5.72 4.67 10.77
N ASP A 115 -5.89 4.07 9.58
CA ASP A 115 -5.16 4.47 8.37
C ASP A 115 -5.87 5.70 7.77
N PRO A 116 -5.24 6.89 7.80
CA PRO A 116 -5.86 8.09 7.26
C PRO A 116 -6.24 7.97 5.78
N THR A 117 -5.57 7.10 5.00
CA THR A 117 -5.84 6.94 3.57
C THR A 117 -7.15 6.22 3.26
N GLU A 118 -7.76 5.59 4.26
CA GLU A 118 -9.06 4.92 4.17
C GLU A 118 -10.23 5.81 4.61
N ILE A 119 -9.95 7.01 5.13
CA ILE A 119 -10.96 7.94 5.62
C ILE A 119 -11.47 8.80 4.46
N GLU A 120 -12.80 8.92 4.32
CA GLU A 120 -13.47 9.54 3.17
C GLU A 120 -13.00 10.96 2.84
N ASN A 121 -12.68 11.77 3.86
CA ASN A 121 -12.26 13.16 3.70
C ASN A 121 -10.73 13.34 3.66
N PHE A 122 -9.96 12.26 3.50
CA PHE A 122 -8.51 12.33 3.35
C PHE A 122 -8.10 13.01 2.04
N VAL A 123 -7.13 13.90 2.15
CA VAL A 123 -6.58 14.65 1.00
C VAL A 123 -5.22 14.11 0.62
N ARG A 124 -4.26 14.15 1.56
CA ARG A 124 -2.87 13.73 1.33
C ARG A 124 -2.09 13.59 2.63
N LEU A 125 -0.94 12.92 2.53
CA LEU A 125 0.13 13.02 3.52
C LEU A 125 1.02 14.22 3.20
N ILE A 126 1.49 14.89 4.25
CA ILE A 126 2.38 16.05 4.21
C ILE A 126 3.71 15.63 4.82
N ALA A 127 4.80 15.83 4.06
CA ALA A 127 6.14 15.49 4.51
C ALA A 127 6.63 16.43 5.63
N PRO A 128 7.55 15.97 6.50
CA PRO A 128 8.14 16.84 7.51
C PRO A 128 8.78 18.08 6.87
N GLY A 129 8.36 19.27 7.31
CA GLY A 129 8.85 20.55 6.80
C GLY A 129 8.17 21.05 5.53
N GLU A 130 7.21 20.31 4.99
CA GLU A 130 6.29 20.79 3.95
C GLU A 130 5.09 21.51 4.60
N GLU A 131 4.66 22.63 4.03
CA GLU A 131 3.46 23.32 4.49
C GLU A 131 2.20 22.72 3.87
N ALA A 132 1.13 22.64 4.66
CA ALA A 132 -0.21 22.41 4.14
C ALA A 132 -0.61 23.67 3.34
N GLY A 133 -0.36 23.68 2.03
CA GLY A 133 -0.75 24.80 1.17
C GLY A 133 -2.21 25.20 1.42
N HIS A 134 -2.42 26.48 1.70
CA HIS A 134 -3.75 27.09 1.72
C HIS A 134 -4.13 27.43 0.27
N ASP A 135 -5.21 26.85 -0.24
CA ASP A 135 -5.95 27.39 -1.40
C ASP A 135 -6.82 28.58 -0.98
#